data_AF-A0A662I4C2-F1
#
_entry.id   AF-A0A662I4C2-F1
#
_cell.length_a   1.000
_cell.length_b   1.000
_cell.length_c   1.000
_cell.angle_alpha   90.00
_cell.angle_beta   90.00
_cell.angle_gamma   90.00
#
_symmetry.space_group_name_H-M   'P 1'
#
loop_
_entity.id
_entity.type
_entity.pdbx_description
1 polymer ?
#
loop_
_entity_poly.entity_id
_entity_poly.type
_entity_poly.pdbx_seq_one_letter_code
_entity_poly.pdbx_strand_id
1 'polypeptide(L)' 'MRVIQVKVPEGLKEKDIKLVVAIEAFRRGLVSIGKAAELAELPLQIFIEELKKRGIPAYRYDEKEALRELGLET' A
#
# COMPACT_ATOMS: atom_id res chain seq x y z
N MET A 1 -15.25 -3.88 6.71
CA MET A 1 -14.82 -4.36 5.36
C MET A 1 -15.91 -5.24 4.78
N ARG A 2 -16.00 -5.35 3.45
CA ARG A 2 -16.88 -6.30 2.75
C ARG A 2 -16.07 -7.50 2.28
N VAL A 3 -16.62 -8.71 2.45
CA VAL A 3 -16.02 -9.95 1.91
C VAL A 3 -16.70 -10.29 0.59
N ILE A 4 -15.90 -10.69 -0.41
CA ILE A 4 -16.37 -11.19 -1.69
C ILE A 4 -15.66 -12.50 -2.03
N GLN A 5 -16.26 -13.33 -2.87
CA GLN A 5 -15.61 -14.50 -3.44
C GLN A 5 -15.09 -14.18 -4.84
N VAL A 6 -13.86 -14.58 -5.14
CA VAL A 6 -13.21 -14.39 -6.44
C VAL A 6 -12.64 -15.73 -6.90
N LYS A 7 -12.87 -16.10 -8.17
CA LYS A 7 -12.23 -17.25 -8.79
C LYS A 7 -10.83 -16.85 -9.24
N VAL A 8 -9.83 -17.66 -8.90
CA VAL A 8 -8.43 -17.45 -9.29
C VAL A 8 -7.81 -18.74 -9.81
N PRO A 9 -6.73 -18.66 -10.61
CA PRO A 9 -5.99 -19.85 -11.05
C PRO A 9 -5.42 -20.63 -9.86
N GLU A 10 -5.33 -21.96 -9.96
CA GLU A 10 -4.85 -22.85 -8.87
C GLU A 10 -3.43 -22.51 -8.36
N GLY A 11 -2.59 -21.92 -9.22
CA GLY A 11 -1.23 -21.52 -8.84
C GLY A 11 -1.14 -20.22 -8.03
N LEU A 12 -2.24 -19.46 -7.89
CA LEU A 12 -2.24 -18.17 -7.22
C LEU A 12 -2.56 -18.33 -5.73
N LYS A 13 -1.65 -17.92 -4.85
CA LYS A 13 -1.83 -18.05 -3.41
C LYS A 13 -2.71 -16.93 -2.88
N GLU A 14 -3.53 -17.24 -1.86
CA GLU A 14 -4.41 -16.27 -1.21
C GLU A 14 -3.66 -15.01 -0.72
N LYS A 15 -2.46 -15.19 -0.16
CA LYS A 15 -1.59 -14.08 0.29
C LYS A 15 -1.25 -13.09 -0.84
N ASP A 16 -1.08 -13.59 -2.07
CA ASP A 16 -0.70 -12.76 -3.21
C ASP A 16 -1.90 -11.91 -3.64
N ILE A 17 -3.11 -12.47 -3.54
CA ILE A 17 -4.36 -11.74 -3.79
C ILE A 17 -4.58 -10.67 -2.72
N LYS A 18 -4.43 -11.02 -1.43
CA LYS A 18 -4.55 -10.06 -0.33
C LYS A 18 -3.59 -8.88 -0.52
N LEU A 19 -2.33 -9.16 -0.87
CA LEU A 19 -1.34 -8.14 -1.14
C LEU A 19 -1.74 -7.23 -2.32
N VAL A 20 -2.17 -7.80 -3.45
CA VAL A 20 -2.60 -7.03 -4.63
C VAL A 20 -3.80 -6.13 -4.30
N VAL A 21 -4.80 -6.65 -3.60
CA VAL A 21 -5.99 -5.89 -3.20
C VAL A 21 -5.62 -4.76 -2.22
N ALA A 22 -4.77 -5.04 -1.23
CA ALA A 22 -4.30 -4.05 -0.27
C ALA A 22 -3.51 -2.92 -0.93
N ILE A 23 -2.59 -3.26 -1.84
CA ILE A 23 -1.82 -2.28 -2.61
C ILE A 23 -2.74 -1.40 -3.45
N GLU A 24 -3.72 -1.99 -4.13
CA GLU A 24 -4.63 -1.22 -4.98
C GLU A 24 -5.53 -0.28 -4.16
N ALA A 25 -6.03 -0.76 -3.02
CA ALA A 25 -6.81 0.06 -2.11
C ALA A 25 -5.99 1.25 -1.57
N PHE A 26 -4.73 1.02 -1.18
CA PHE A 26 -3.82 2.08 -0.75
C PHE A 26 -3.50 3.07 -1.88
N ARG A 27 -3.16 2.56 -3.07
CA ARG A 27 -2.82 3.37 -4.25
C ARG A 27 -3.96 4.33 -4.61
N ARG A 28 -5.21 3.86 -4.53
CA ARG A 28 -6.41 4.68 -4.75
C ARG A 28 -6.78 5.59 -3.57
N GLY A 29 -6.09 5.50 -2.43
CA GLY A 29 -6.40 6.27 -1.22
C GLY A 29 -7.68 5.82 -0.51
N LEU A 30 -8.16 4.60 -0.76
CA LEU A 30 -9.36 4.05 -0.11
C LEU A 30 -9.10 3.65 1.35
N VAL A 31 -7.84 3.38 1.68
CA VAL A 31 -7.39 2.98 3.01
C VAL A 31 -6.04 3.63 3.33
N SER A 32 -5.74 3.82 4.61
CA SER A 32 -4.41 4.22 5.08
C SER A 32 -3.39 3.10 4.88
N ILE A 33 -2.10 3.43 4.96
CA ILE A 33 -1.03 2.44 4.83
C ILE A 33 -1.10 1.33 5.89
N GLY A 34 -1.43 1.70 7.15
CA GLY A 34 -1.60 0.72 8.23
C GLY A 34 -2.77 -0.22 7.97
N LYS A 35 -3.90 0.32 7.47
CA LYS A 35 -5.05 -0.51 7.11
C LYS A 35 -4.76 -1.40 5.90
N ALA A 36 -3.96 -0.94 4.94
CA ALA A 36 -3.52 -1.77 3.82
C ALA A 36 -2.58 -2.90 4.28
N ALA A 37 -1.66 -2.65 5.21
CA ALA A 37 -0.84 -3.69 5.80
C ALA A 37 -1.68 -4.75 6.53
N GLU A 38 -2.70 -4.32 7.28
CA GLU A 38 -3.68 -5.21 7.92
C GLU A 38 -4.44 -6.06 6.90
N LEU A 39 -4.90 -5.46 5.77
CA LEU A 39 -5.56 -6.17 4.67
C LEU A 39 -4.68 -7.22 4.01
N ALA A 40 -3.37 -6.95 3.92
CA ALA A 40 -2.39 -7.87 3.37
C ALA A 40 -1.96 -8.96 4.36
N GLU A 41 -2.38 -8.87 5.63
CA GLU A 41 -1.91 -9.71 6.74
C GLU A 41 -0.38 -9.65 6.91
N LEU A 42 0.18 -8.45 6.73
CA LEU A 42 1.62 -8.21 6.84
C LEU A 42 1.93 -7.21 7.96
N PRO A 43 3.08 -7.35 8.64
CA PRO A 43 3.63 -6.25 9.42
C PRO A 43 3.80 -5.01 8.54
N LEU A 44 3.54 -3.83 9.11
CA LEU A 44 3.60 -2.55 8.38
C LEU A 44 4.93 -2.38 7.62
N GLN A 45 6.05 -2.73 8.25
CA GLN A 45 7.37 -2.62 7.64
C GLN A 45 7.50 -3.49 6.38
N ILE A 46 6.98 -4.72 6.41
CA ILE A 46 7.01 -5.63 5.25
C ILE A 46 6.11 -5.08 4.13
N PHE A 47 4.95 -4.51 4.48
CA PHE A 47 4.08 -3.88 3.48
C PHE A 47 4.76 -2.69 2.79
N ILE A 48 5.47 -1.85 3.55
CA ILE A 48 6.26 -0.73 3.00
C ILE A 48 7.34 -1.25 2.04
N GLU A 49 8.01 -2.36 2.35
CA GLU A 49 8.97 -2.99 1.45
C GLU A 49 8.31 -3.49 0.15
N GLU A 50 7.11 -4.08 0.24
CA GLU A 50 6.35 -4.52 -0.94
C GLU A 50 5.92 -3.35 -1.82
N LEU A 51 5.56 -2.20 -1.24
CA LEU A 51 5.30 -0.96 -1.98
C LEU A 51 6.58 -0.47 -2.68
N LYS A 52 7.71 -0.46 -1.98
CA LYS A 52 9.02 -0.03 -2.51
C LYS A 52 9.45 -0.88 -3.70
N LYS A 53 9.32 -2.21 -3.61
CA LYS A 53 9.62 -3.15 -4.73
C LYS A 53 8.81 -2.85 -5.99
N ARG A 54 7.65 -2.19 -5.85
CA ARG A 54 6.73 -1.84 -6.94
C ARG A 54 6.80 -0.36 -7.34
N GLY A 55 7.72 0.41 -6.77
CA GLY A 55 7.85 1.84 -7.04
C GLY A 55 6.67 2.68 -6.54
N ILE A 56 5.93 2.19 -5.55
CA ILE A 56 4.80 2.91 -4.96
C ILE A 56 5.30 3.65 -3.71
N PRO A 57 5.20 4.98 -3.64
CA PRO A 57 5.61 5.72 -2.45
C PRO A 57 4.68 5.41 -1.27
N ALA A 58 5.27 5.02 -0.14
CA ALA A 58 4.54 4.75 1.11
C ALA A 58 3.95 6.03 1.75
N TYR A 59 4.57 7.17 1.45
CA TYR A 59 4.15 8.49 1.92
C TYR A 59 4.03 9.41 0.72
N ARG A 60 2.91 10.12 0.60
CA ARG A 60 2.75 11.18 -0.39
C ARG A 60 3.27 12.48 0.23
N TYR A 61 4.58 12.63 0.31
CA TYR A 61 5.15 13.97 0.40
C TYR A 61 5.15 14.51 -1.02
N ASP A 62 4.41 15.58 -1.26
CA ASP A 62 4.71 16.39 -2.44
C ASP A 62 6.02 17.16 -2.19
N GLU A 63 6.71 17.53 -3.26
CA GLU A 63 7.99 18.24 -3.19
C GLU A 63 7.89 19.51 -2.36
N LYS A 64 6.73 20.19 -2.43
CA LYS A 64 6.47 21.42 -1.69
C LYS A 64 6.39 21.19 -0.18
N GLU A 65 5.67 20.15 0.25
CA GLU A 65 5.54 19.76 1.65
C GLU A 65 6.90 19.31 2.22
N ALA A 66 7.67 18.56 1.44
CA ALA A 66 9.04 18.20 1.81
C ALA A 66 9.96 19.43 1.95
N LEU A 67 9.92 20.38 1.00
CA LEU A 67 10.69 21.62 1.06
C LEU A 67 10.30 22.49 2.25
N ARG A 68 9.00 22.57 2.54
CA ARG A 68 8.46 23.31 3.69
C ARG A 68 8.96 22.74 5.01
N GLU A 69 8.90 21.42 5.20
CA GLU A 69 9.42 20.78 6.42
C GLU A 69 10.93 20.91 6.58
N LEU A 70 11.68 20.93 5.47
CA LEU A 70 13.12 21.15 5.46
C LEU A 70 13.52 22.63 5.63
N GLY A 71 12.56 23.57 5.62
CA GLY A 71 12.83 25.00 5.68
C GLY A 71 13.50 25.56 4.40
N LEU A 72 13.30 24.89 3.27
CA LEU A 72 13.88 25.22 1.96
C LEU A 72 12.85 25.82 0.98
N GLU A 73 11.63 26.11 1.46
CA GLU A 73 10.62 26.84 0.67
C GLU A 73 11.14 28.26 0.39
N THR A 74 11.32 28.61 -0.89
CA THR A 74 11.78 29.94 -1.37
C THR A 74 10.63 30.87 -1.66
#